data_AF-A0A171C057-F1
#
_entry.id   AF-A0A171C057-F1
#
_cell.length_a   1.000
_cell.length_b   1.000
_cell.length_c   1.000
_cell.angle_alpha   90.00
_cell.angle_beta   90.00
_cell.angle_gamma   90.00
#
_symmetry.space_group_name_H-M   'P 1'
#
loop_
_entity.id
_entity.type
_entity.pdbx_description
1 polymer ?
#
loop_
_entity_poly.entity_id
_entity_poly.type
_entity_poly.pdbx_seq_one_letter_code
_entity_poly.pdbx_strand_id
1 'polypeptide(L)'
;MLGTLLLPFGWLLATVFLYLFTEVFGRAAGYPELPDGDVDFGPIPGTALDLTYIALVLPLVLLAALWPGRRPAGTVSSVTGRLRWRWLAWCLLAALPATALLVVVSFFLPGDPSGSEESSAWVGWGTFLASLAMLTVLVPLQSAAEEYLFRGWLLQTAGAFVRAPWFAVLPQAVLFAAAHGWGTVWGFIDLLVFGLVAGWLSIRTGGLEASVALHAVNNLVAFGLSAVFVGGLESDETAADASWPLAVTDMGTTLLYAAIVLWFTRRRSPQNLSSPPPEPAAPRLPHPQPWGAYGPYPRQWGAVPGAQQQGPHGPHGPYGSYGPHGPHGPSGPYPQQPQGAYGPYGACGAPSPDAAVSGAAGHGPDEQSPDRPRTQSPDRPEAQSSEPSGERPPVRRPGASQGTGAPRDTGASRETGASHDS
;
A
#
# COMPACT_ATOMS: atom_id res chain seq x y z
N MET A 1 12.76 -17.87 2.65
CA MET A 1 12.84 -19.24 3.22
C MET A 1 12.72 -19.21 4.74
N LEU A 2 13.77 -19.06 5.56
CA LEU A 2 13.61 -19.17 7.03
C LEU A 2 12.54 -18.23 7.63
N GLY A 3 12.57 -16.93 7.30
CA GLY A 3 11.52 -15.99 7.71
C GLY A 3 10.14 -16.31 7.12
N THR A 4 10.10 -16.96 5.95
CA THR A 4 8.85 -17.39 5.29
C THR A 4 8.20 -18.58 6.01
N LEU A 5 8.99 -19.41 6.69
CA LEU A 5 8.51 -20.49 7.57
C LEU A 5 8.16 -19.97 8.97
N LEU A 6 8.87 -18.94 9.46
CA LEU A 6 8.59 -18.30 10.75
C LEU A 6 7.17 -17.71 10.82
N LEU A 7 6.63 -17.18 9.73
CA LEU A 7 5.29 -16.56 9.75
C LEU A 7 4.15 -17.54 10.04
N PRO A 8 3.89 -18.59 9.22
CA PRO A 8 2.77 -19.50 9.49
C PRO A 8 2.95 -20.27 10.80
N PHE A 9 4.18 -20.71 11.13
CA PHE A 9 4.44 -21.47 12.35
C PHE A 9 4.41 -20.59 13.61
N GLY A 10 5.00 -19.38 13.55
CA GLY A 10 5.01 -18.42 14.65
C GLY A 10 3.63 -17.83 14.90
N TRP A 11 2.83 -17.60 13.86
CA TRP A 11 1.43 -17.19 14.00
C TRP A 11 0.58 -18.33 14.59
N LEU A 12 0.67 -19.56 14.06
CA LEU A 12 -0.03 -20.71 14.63
C LEU A 12 0.29 -20.91 16.12
N LEU A 13 1.56 -20.83 16.52
CA LEU A 13 1.94 -20.92 17.94
C LEU A 13 1.42 -19.74 18.78
N ALA A 14 1.43 -18.52 18.24
CA ALA A 14 0.92 -17.36 18.95
C ALA A 14 -0.60 -17.40 19.13
N THR A 15 -1.35 -17.78 18.09
CA THR A 15 -2.82 -17.91 18.12
C THR A 15 -3.24 -19.07 19.02
N VAL A 16 -2.60 -20.25 18.93
CA VAL A 16 -2.90 -21.39 19.83
C VAL A 16 -2.56 -21.05 21.29
N PHE A 17 -1.43 -20.37 21.56
CA PHE A 17 -1.12 -19.90 22.91
C PHE A 17 -2.17 -18.91 23.42
N LEU A 18 -2.57 -17.95 22.59
CA LEU A 18 -3.49 -16.90 23.02
C LEU A 18 -4.92 -17.41 23.19
N TYR A 19 -5.43 -18.26 22.30
CA TYR A 19 -6.71 -18.97 22.43
C TYR A 19 -6.73 -19.81 23.72
N LEU A 20 -5.71 -20.63 23.98
CA LEU A 20 -5.64 -21.41 25.23
C LEU A 20 -5.54 -20.50 26.48
N PHE A 21 -4.92 -19.33 26.37
CA PHE A 21 -4.87 -18.36 27.45
C PHE A 21 -6.23 -17.68 27.69
N THR A 22 -6.95 -17.26 26.64
CA THR A 22 -8.28 -16.66 26.75
C THR A 22 -9.30 -17.68 27.25
N GLU A 23 -9.27 -18.91 26.75
CA GLU A 23 -10.12 -20.02 27.19
C GLU A 23 -9.97 -20.35 28.68
N VAL A 24 -8.73 -20.39 29.17
CA VAL A 24 -8.44 -20.61 30.61
C VAL A 24 -8.80 -19.39 31.45
N PHE A 25 -8.51 -18.17 30.96
CA PHE A 25 -8.86 -16.93 31.66
C PHE A 25 -10.37 -16.73 31.76
N GLY A 26 -11.11 -16.95 30.67
CA GLY A 26 -12.55 -16.75 30.55
C GLY A 26 -13.34 -17.66 31.49
N ARG A 27 -13.05 -18.96 31.47
CA ARG A 27 -13.64 -19.91 32.43
C ARG A 27 -13.25 -19.59 33.88
N ALA A 28 -12.00 -19.18 34.13
CA ALA A 28 -11.57 -18.78 35.48
C ALA A 28 -12.21 -17.46 35.97
N ALA A 29 -12.61 -16.58 35.05
CA ALA A 29 -13.34 -15.33 35.33
C ALA A 29 -14.87 -15.51 35.39
N GLY A 30 -15.39 -16.68 35.00
CA GLY A 30 -16.83 -16.99 35.03
C GLY A 30 -17.64 -16.39 33.88
N TYR A 31 -17.03 -16.25 32.70
CA TYR A 31 -17.77 -15.97 31.46
C TYR A 31 -18.69 -17.14 31.08
N PRO A 32 -19.79 -16.89 30.34
CA PRO A 32 -20.62 -17.96 29.77
C PRO A 32 -19.87 -18.82 28.75
N GLU A 33 -20.43 -19.98 28.41
CA GLU A 33 -19.93 -20.89 27.38
C GLU A 33 -20.95 -20.97 26.23
N LEU A 34 -20.46 -21.02 24.99
CA LEU A 34 -21.24 -21.22 23.77
C LEU A 34 -21.74 -22.68 23.65
N PRO A 35 -22.69 -22.99 22.74
CA PRO A 35 -23.24 -24.34 22.58
C PRO A 35 -22.24 -25.43 22.16
N ASP A 36 -21.07 -25.06 21.65
CA ASP A 36 -19.93 -25.93 21.33
C ASP A 36 -18.96 -26.12 22.51
N GLY A 37 -19.00 -25.23 23.49
CA GLY A 37 -18.21 -25.25 24.72
C GLY A 37 -17.08 -24.23 24.79
N ASP A 38 -16.83 -23.41 23.76
CA ASP A 38 -15.87 -22.29 23.83
C ASP A 38 -16.42 -21.13 24.68
N VAL A 39 -15.57 -20.24 25.18
CA VAL A 39 -16.00 -19.12 26.03
C VAL A 39 -16.68 -18.01 25.24
N ASP A 40 -17.92 -17.68 25.60
CA ASP A 40 -18.62 -16.49 25.12
C ASP A 40 -18.09 -15.24 25.82
N PHE A 41 -17.33 -14.44 25.08
CA PHE A 41 -16.80 -13.15 25.52
C PHE A 41 -17.75 -11.97 25.28
N GLY A 42 -18.89 -12.19 24.61
CA GLY A 42 -19.78 -11.16 24.09
C GLY A 42 -19.20 -10.38 22.89
N PRO A 43 -19.98 -9.49 22.26
CA PRO A 43 -19.66 -8.92 20.96
C PRO A 43 -18.37 -8.10 20.97
N ILE A 44 -18.29 -7.07 21.82
CA ILE A 44 -17.15 -6.14 21.81
C ILE A 44 -15.84 -6.83 22.21
N PRO A 45 -15.78 -7.66 23.28
CA PRO A 45 -14.54 -8.35 23.63
C PRO A 45 -14.20 -9.51 22.69
N GLY A 46 -15.20 -10.21 22.13
CA GLY A 46 -15.03 -11.24 21.09
C GLY A 46 -14.35 -10.68 19.84
N THR A 47 -15.00 -9.73 19.14
CA THR A 47 -14.42 -9.09 17.95
C THR A 47 -13.04 -8.47 18.25
N ALA A 48 -12.81 -7.98 19.48
CA ALA A 48 -11.51 -7.45 19.89
C ALA A 48 -10.41 -8.53 19.98
N LEU A 49 -10.74 -9.78 20.36
CA LEU A 49 -9.82 -10.91 20.31
C LEU A 49 -9.53 -11.30 18.86
N ASP A 50 -10.53 -11.41 17.99
CA ASP A 50 -10.35 -11.81 16.59
C ASP A 50 -9.49 -10.82 15.81
N LEU A 51 -9.80 -9.52 15.91
CA LEU A 51 -8.97 -8.45 15.33
C LEU A 51 -7.55 -8.46 15.93
N THR A 52 -7.39 -8.88 17.19
CA THR A 52 -6.06 -9.05 17.81
C THR A 52 -5.32 -10.26 17.23
N TYR A 53 -5.98 -11.40 17.02
CA TYR A 53 -5.37 -12.61 16.45
C TYR A 53 -4.82 -12.36 15.04
N ILE A 54 -5.52 -11.55 14.24
CA ILE A 54 -5.03 -11.08 12.94
C ILE A 54 -3.90 -10.04 13.13
N ALA A 55 -4.07 -9.07 14.04
CA ALA A 55 -3.07 -8.03 14.29
C ALA A 55 -1.70 -8.59 14.76
N LEU A 56 -1.65 -9.76 15.41
CA LEU A 56 -0.41 -10.46 15.78
C LEU A 56 0.48 -10.81 14.57
N VAL A 57 -0.05 -10.86 13.35
CA VAL A 57 0.76 -11.03 12.13
C VAL A 57 1.72 -9.86 11.92
N LEU A 58 1.36 -8.63 12.32
CA LEU A 58 2.21 -7.44 12.13
C LEU A 58 3.57 -7.54 12.85
N PRO A 59 3.65 -7.76 14.18
CA PRO A 59 4.94 -7.92 14.85
C PRO A 59 5.72 -9.15 14.36
N LEU A 60 5.04 -10.22 13.95
CA LEU A 60 5.69 -11.41 13.35
C LEU A 60 6.36 -11.09 12.01
N VAL A 61 5.71 -10.32 11.13
CA VAL A 61 6.30 -9.85 9.85
C VAL A 61 7.51 -8.93 10.09
N LEU A 62 7.40 -8.01 11.06
CA LEU A 62 8.51 -7.11 11.42
C LEU A 62 9.69 -7.90 12.01
N LEU A 63 9.43 -8.91 12.86
CA LEU A 63 10.44 -9.82 13.40
C LEU A 63 11.09 -10.70 12.32
N ALA A 64 10.31 -11.22 11.37
CA ALA A 64 10.80 -12.01 10.25
C ALA A 64 11.76 -11.22 9.34
N ALA A 65 11.52 -9.92 9.16
CA ALA A 65 12.43 -9.01 8.47
C ALA A 65 13.72 -8.75 9.26
N LEU A 66 13.62 -8.50 10.57
CA LEU A 66 14.76 -8.19 11.43
C LEU A 66 15.70 -9.39 11.66
N TRP A 67 15.16 -10.53 12.08
CA TRP A 67 15.98 -11.63 12.61
C TRP A 67 16.38 -12.67 11.55
N PRO A 68 15.46 -13.44 10.92
CA PRO A 68 15.79 -14.25 9.75
C PRO A 68 16.22 -13.43 8.54
N GLY A 69 15.57 -12.29 8.28
CA GLY A 69 15.82 -11.44 7.11
C GLY A 69 17.06 -10.55 7.22
N ARG A 70 17.55 -10.28 8.43
CA ARG A 70 18.71 -9.41 8.72
C ARG A 70 18.65 -8.02 8.07
N ARG A 71 17.44 -7.47 7.92
CA ARG A 71 17.15 -6.17 7.28
C ARG A 71 16.25 -5.30 8.17
N PRO A 72 16.37 -3.95 8.13
CA PRO A 72 15.54 -3.07 8.97
C PRO A 72 14.04 -3.29 8.72
N ALA A 73 13.24 -3.42 9.77
CA ALA A 73 11.83 -3.83 9.66
C ALA A 73 11.00 -2.98 8.69
N GLY A 74 11.18 -1.65 8.72
CA GLY A 74 10.44 -0.71 7.86
C GLY A 74 10.73 -0.82 6.35
N THR A 75 11.66 -1.69 5.93
CA THR A 75 11.80 -2.11 4.52
C THR A 75 10.60 -2.93 4.02
N VAL A 76 9.77 -3.48 4.93
CA VAL A 76 8.46 -4.04 4.59
C VAL A 76 7.47 -2.92 4.28
N SER A 77 7.50 -1.81 5.05
CA SER A 77 6.60 -0.66 4.92
C SER A 77 6.75 0.11 3.61
N SER A 78 7.98 0.44 3.20
CA SER A 78 8.26 1.16 1.94
C SER A 78 9.72 1.05 1.51
N VAL A 79 9.99 1.44 0.26
CA VAL A 79 11.36 1.61 -0.29
C VAL A 79 12.21 2.64 0.47
N THR A 80 11.61 3.45 1.34
CA THR A 80 12.30 4.43 2.20
C THR A 80 12.70 3.87 3.58
N GLY A 81 12.43 2.58 3.84
CA GLY A 81 12.76 1.89 5.08
C GLY A 81 11.90 2.28 6.28
N ARG A 82 10.75 2.95 6.04
CA ARG A 82 9.81 3.44 7.07
C ARG A 82 8.42 3.69 6.49
N LEU A 83 7.41 3.81 7.34
CA LEU A 83 6.08 4.29 6.95
C LEU A 83 6.12 5.81 6.68
N ARG A 84 5.65 6.24 5.51
CA ARG A 84 5.69 7.63 5.06
C ARG A 84 4.43 8.36 5.53
N TRP A 85 4.33 8.66 6.83
CA TRP A 85 3.15 9.29 7.48
C TRP A 85 2.48 10.43 6.70
N ARG A 86 3.28 11.34 6.11
CA ARG A 86 2.76 12.45 5.27
C ARG A 86 2.08 11.98 3.99
N TRP A 87 2.51 10.85 3.41
CA TRP A 87 1.88 10.20 2.25
C TRP A 87 0.67 9.38 2.67
N LEU A 88 0.75 8.63 3.78
CA LEU A 88 -0.39 7.94 4.40
C LEU A 88 -1.58 8.88 4.63
N ALA A 89 -1.33 10.12 5.09
CA ALA A 89 -2.39 11.13 5.24
C ALA A 89 -3.09 11.51 3.91
N TRP A 90 -2.37 11.54 2.77
CA TRP A 90 -3.00 11.73 1.45
C TRP A 90 -3.72 10.47 0.98
N CYS A 91 -3.22 9.28 1.32
CA CYS A 91 -3.88 8.01 1.03
C CYS A 91 -5.17 7.82 1.86
N LEU A 92 -5.22 8.28 3.11
CA LEU A 92 -6.44 8.31 3.93
C LEU A 92 -7.44 9.36 3.39
N LEU A 93 -6.96 10.56 3.04
CA LEU A 93 -7.80 11.58 2.41
C LEU A 93 -8.35 11.16 1.03
N ALA A 94 -7.66 10.26 0.32
CA ALA A 94 -8.16 9.63 -0.90
C ALA A 94 -9.25 8.58 -0.63
N ALA A 95 -9.25 7.95 0.55
CA ALA A 95 -10.21 6.91 0.90
C ALA A 95 -11.57 7.51 1.23
N LEU A 96 -11.61 8.60 2.01
CA LEU A 96 -12.85 9.27 2.43
C LEU A 96 -13.88 9.52 1.30
N PRO A 97 -13.55 10.12 0.13
CA PRO A 97 -14.53 10.32 -0.94
C PRO A 97 -14.91 9.03 -1.67
N ALA A 98 -14.07 7.98 -1.61
CA ALA A 98 -14.36 6.69 -2.21
C ALA A 98 -15.33 5.89 -1.30
N THR A 99 -15.00 5.70 -0.02
CA THR A 99 -15.88 4.97 0.91
C THR A 99 -17.16 5.74 1.25
N ALA A 100 -17.14 7.08 1.21
CA ALA A 100 -18.40 7.85 1.26
C ALA A 100 -19.30 7.59 0.04
N LEU A 101 -18.74 7.32 -1.15
CA LEU A 101 -19.53 6.92 -2.31
C LEU A 101 -20.10 5.51 -2.13
N LEU A 102 -19.31 4.55 -1.64
CA LEU A 102 -19.78 3.20 -1.29
C LEU A 102 -20.98 3.25 -0.34
N VAL A 103 -20.86 3.98 0.78
CA VAL A 103 -21.93 4.15 1.77
C VAL A 103 -23.15 4.86 1.18
N VAL A 104 -22.97 5.88 0.34
CA VAL A 104 -24.11 6.56 -0.30
C VAL A 104 -24.81 5.65 -1.31
N VAL A 105 -24.07 4.84 -2.07
CA VAL A 105 -24.64 3.92 -3.07
C VAL A 105 -25.32 2.72 -2.40
N SER A 106 -24.79 2.17 -1.30
CA SER A 106 -25.37 1.01 -0.63
C SER A 106 -26.81 1.23 -0.16
N PHE A 107 -27.16 2.45 0.27
CA PHE A 107 -28.55 2.84 0.59
C PHE A 107 -29.54 2.79 -0.61
N PHE A 108 -29.05 2.66 -1.84
CA PHE A 108 -29.87 2.54 -3.05
C PHE A 108 -29.72 1.19 -3.77
N LEU A 109 -28.91 0.27 -3.23
CA LEU A 109 -28.85 -1.10 -3.73
C LEU A 109 -30.13 -1.86 -3.34
N PRO A 110 -30.57 -2.86 -4.13
CA PRO A 110 -31.61 -3.77 -3.68
C PRO A 110 -31.15 -4.49 -2.41
N GLY A 111 -31.95 -4.44 -1.35
CA GLY A 111 -31.71 -5.25 -0.14
C GLY A 111 -31.72 -6.74 -0.50
N ASP A 112 -30.83 -7.51 0.12
CA ASP A 112 -30.65 -8.91 -0.25
C ASP A 112 -31.82 -9.76 0.29
N PRO A 113 -32.57 -10.48 -0.58
CA PRO A 113 -33.70 -11.32 -0.16
C PRO A 113 -33.25 -12.65 0.48
N SER A 114 -31.94 -12.89 0.60
CA SER A 114 -31.34 -14.05 1.27
C SER A 114 -30.48 -13.69 2.49
N GLY A 115 -30.34 -12.40 2.82
CA GLY A 115 -29.81 -11.98 4.11
C GLY A 115 -30.67 -12.51 5.25
N SER A 116 -30.04 -12.88 6.37
CA SER A 116 -30.77 -13.26 7.57
C SER A 116 -31.60 -12.08 8.10
N GLU A 117 -32.64 -12.34 8.90
CA GLU A 117 -33.33 -11.27 9.64
C GLU A 117 -32.44 -10.79 10.81
N GLU A 118 -31.31 -10.16 10.48
CA GLU A 118 -30.50 -9.41 11.44
C GLU A 118 -31.40 -8.44 12.21
N SER A 119 -31.19 -8.37 13.52
CA SER A 119 -32.01 -7.54 14.39
C SER A 119 -31.77 -6.07 14.09
N SER A 120 -32.65 -5.50 13.26
CA SER A 120 -32.69 -4.07 12.91
C SER A 120 -32.95 -3.14 14.12
N ALA A 121 -32.97 -3.70 15.34
CA ALA A 121 -32.91 -2.97 16.58
C ALA A 121 -31.54 -2.28 16.75
N TRP A 122 -31.60 -0.98 17.00
CA TRP A 122 -30.44 -0.16 17.37
C TRP A 122 -29.77 -0.67 18.65
N VAL A 123 -28.46 -0.94 18.61
CA VAL A 123 -27.69 -1.53 19.73
C VAL A 123 -27.54 -0.61 20.96
N GLY A 124 -27.90 0.67 20.82
CA GLY A 124 -27.81 1.67 21.87
C GLY A 124 -26.47 2.42 21.90
N TRP A 125 -26.51 3.71 22.27
CA TRP A 125 -25.34 4.60 22.23
C TRP A 125 -24.16 4.12 23.07
N GLY A 126 -24.39 3.46 24.21
CA GLY A 126 -23.31 2.95 25.06
C GLY A 126 -22.49 1.87 24.35
N THR A 127 -23.17 0.85 23.83
CA THR A 127 -22.57 -0.26 23.08
C THR A 127 -21.92 0.27 21.80
N PHE A 128 -22.63 1.05 20.98
CA PHE A 128 -22.12 1.61 19.73
C PHE A 128 -20.82 2.42 19.92
N LEU A 129 -20.76 3.28 20.93
CA LEU A 129 -19.56 4.09 21.20
C LEU A 129 -18.39 3.25 21.74
N ALA A 130 -18.67 2.18 22.50
CA ALA A 130 -17.66 1.24 22.95
C ALA A 130 -17.11 0.39 21.78
N SER A 131 -17.99 -0.13 20.91
CA SER A 131 -17.62 -0.78 19.65
C SER A 131 -16.77 0.13 18.78
N LEU A 132 -17.21 1.37 18.53
CA LEU A 132 -16.48 2.32 17.69
C LEU A 132 -15.10 2.67 18.27
N ALA A 133 -14.97 2.80 19.60
CA ALA A 133 -13.69 3.02 20.27
C ALA A 133 -12.74 1.83 20.11
N MET A 134 -13.25 0.59 20.23
CA MET A 134 -12.50 -0.64 20.00
C MET A 134 -12.04 -0.76 18.53
N LEU A 135 -12.97 -0.62 17.60
CA LEU A 135 -12.72 -0.75 16.15
C LEU A 135 -11.71 0.30 15.65
N THR A 136 -11.84 1.56 16.11
CA THR A 136 -10.91 2.66 15.76
C THR A 136 -9.44 2.36 16.13
N VAL A 137 -9.20 1.51 17.14
CA VAL A 137 -7.85 1.08 17.53
C VAL A 137 -7.44 -0.20 16.81
N LEU A 138 -8.30 -1.22 16.78
CA LEU A 138 -7.92 -2.56 16.35
C LEU A 138 -8.02 -2.78 14.83
N VAL A 139 -9.03 -2.24 14.14
CA VAL A 139 -9.18 -2.43 12.69
C VAL A 139 -7.97 -1.87 11.90
N PRO A 140 -7.44 -0.66 12.19
CA PRO A 140 -6.21 -0.19 11.53
C PRO A 140 -4.98 -1.08 11.79
N LEU A 141 -4.94 -1.84 12.90
CA LEU A 141 -3.87 -2.78 13.21
C LEU A 141 -4.05 -4.13 12.49
N GLN A 142 -5.27 -4.67 12.45
CA GLN A 142 -5.65 -5.83 11.61
C GLN A 142 -5.30 -5.56 10.15
N SER A 143 -5.82 -4.45 9.60
CA SER A 143 -5.63 -4.06 8.20
C SER A 143 -4.14 -3.85 7.89
N ALA A 144 -3.38 -3.24 8.81
CA ALA A 144 -1.93 -3.12 8.66
C ALA A 144 -1.21 -4.47 8.72
N ALA A 145 -1.64 -5.42 9.56
CA ALA A 145 -1.03 -6.73 9.69
C ALA A 145 -1.15 -7.54 8.39
N GLU A 146 -2.33 -7.56 7.78
CA GLU A 146 -2.58 -8.21 6.50
C GLU A 146 -1.83 -7.53 5.35
N GLU A 147 -1.86 -6.19 5.26
CA GLU A 147 -1.11 -5.48 4.23
C GLU A 147 0.40 -5.73 4.34
N TYR A 148 0.95 -5.81 5.56
CA TYR A 148 2.35 -6.18 5.77
C TYR A 148 2.62 -7.65 5.43
N LEU A 149 1.67 -8.58 5.60
CA LEU A 149 1.80 -9.96 5.16
C LEU A 149 1.74 -10.09 3.63
N PHE A 150 0.62 -9.71 3.01
CA PHE A 150 0.36 -9.96 1.60
C PHE A 150 1.15 -9.02 0.68
N ARG A 151 1.02 -7.71 0.89
CA ARG A 151 1.62 -6.68 0.02
C ARG A 151 3.04 -6.29 0.48
N GLY A 152 3.35 -6.48 1.76
CA GLY A 152 4.69 -6.33 2.32
C GLY A 152 5.59 -7.55 2.12
N TRP A 153 5.27 -8.68 2.75
CA TRP A 153 6.16 -9.84 2.84
C TRP A 153 6.05 -10.81 1.66
N LEU A 154 4.84 -11.27 1.32
CA LEU A 154 4.62 -12.25 0.25
C LEU A 154 4.96 -11.65 -1.11
N LEU A 155 4.49 -10.43 -1.40
CA LEU A 155 4.80 -9.71 -2.64
C LEU A 155 6.31 -9.49 -2.84
N GLN A 156 7.05 -9.09 -1.79
CA GLN A 156 8.51 -8.97 -1.87
C GLN A 156 9.21 -10.32 -1.97
N THR A 157 8.70 -11.36 -1.29
CA THR A 157 9.26 -12.72 -1.37
C THR A 157 9.12 -13.30 -2.77
N ALA A 158 7.96 -13.15 -3.42
CA ALA A 158 7.76 -13.56 -4.81
C ALA A 158 8.57 -12.69 -5.78
N GLY A 159 8.55 -11.37 -5.59
CA GLY A 159 9.30 -10.39 -6.40
C GLY A 159 10.82 -10.57 -6.39
N ALA A 160 11.38 -11.29 -5.41
CA ALA A 160 12.80 -11.67 -5.40
C ALA A 160 13.16 -12.72 -6.48
N PHE A 161 12.20 -13.47 -7.00
CA PHE A 161 12.41 -14.54 -7.98
C PHE A 161 11.85 -14.23 -9.38
N VAL A 162 10.97 -13.24 -9.53
CA VAL A 162 10.28 -12.93 -10.79
C VAL A 162 10.53 -11.49 -11.26
N ARG A 163 10.77 -11.29 -12.57
CA ARG A 163 10.97 -9.95 -13.16
C ARG A 163 9.68 -9.22 -13.53
N ALA A 164 8.60 -9.94 -13.85
CA ALA A 164 7.33 -9.32 -14.19
C ALA A 164 6.46 -9.22 -12.91
N PRO A 165 5.94 -8.02 -12.56
CA PRO A 165 5.29 -7.79 -11.26
C PRO A 165 4.02 -8.63 -11.07
N TRP A 166 3.31 -8.97 -12.15
CA TRP A 166 2.08 -9.76 -12.09
C TRP A 166 2.28 -11.18 -11.53
N PHE A 167 3.46 -11.78 -11.70
CA PHE A 167 3.76 -13.08 -11.07
C PHE A 167 3.99 -12.98 -9.55
N ALA A 168 4.13 -11.78 -9.00
CA ALA A 168 4.11 -11.54 -7.55
C ALA A 168 2.74 -11.03 -7.08
N VAL A 169 2.07 -10.18 -7.86
CA VAL A 169 0.78 -9.56 -7.51
C VAL A 169 -0.40 -10.55 -7.60
N LEU A 170 -0.46 -11.42 -8.62
CA LEU A 170 -1.59 -12.34 -8.76
C LEU A 170 -1.66 -13.41 -7.65
N PRO A 171 -0.57 -14.13 -7.30
CA PRO A 171 -0.64 -15.16 -6.25
C PRO A 171 -1.02 -14.61 -4.88
N GLN A 172 -0.50 -13.44 -4.47
CA GLN A 172 -0.88 -12.83 -3.20
C GLN A 172 -2.33 -12.35 -3.18
N ALA A 173 -2.89 -11.94 -4.32
CA ALA A 173 -4.28 -11.51 -4.42
C ALA A 173 -5.27 -12.69 -4.28
N VAL A 174 -4.94 -13.84 -4.90
CA VAL A 174 -5.72 -15.08 -4.74
C VAL A 174 -5.64 -15.62 -3.31
N LEU A 175 -4.45 -15.57 -2.69
CA LEU A 175 -4.28 -15.97 -1.28
C LEU A 175 -4.99 -15.01 -0.32
N PHE A 176 -5.08 -13.72 -0.64
CA PHE A 176 -5.81 -12.73 0.16
C PHE A 176 -7.31 -12.98 0.13
N ALA A 177 -7.89 -13.20 -1.05
CA ALA A 177 -9.30 -13.55 -1.20
C ALA A 177 -9.63 -14.86 -0.47
N ALA A 178 -8.84 -15.92 -0.70
CA ALA A 178 -9.05 -17.22 -0.02
C ALA A 178 -8.84 -17.17 1.51
N ALA A 179 -8.08 -16.21 2.03
CA ALA A 179 -7.94 -16.00 3.47
C ALA A 179 -9.16 -15.33 4.12
N HIS A 180 -10.03 -14.68 3.34
CA HIS A 180 -11.33 -14.16 3.77
C HIS A 180 -12.45 -15.19 3.59
N GLY A 181 -12.15 -16.40 3.11
CA GLY A 181 -13.14 -17.44 2.80
C GLY A 181 -13.43 -17.60 1.31
N TRP A 182 -14.46 -18.39 0.99
CA TRP A 182 -14.93 -18.61 -0.39
C TRP A 182 -16.21 -17.84 -0.70
N GLY A 183 -17.08 -17.67 0.30
CA GLY A 183 -18.33 -16.91 0.29
C GLY A 183 -19.13 -16.97 -1.01
N THR A 184 -19.55 -15.80 -1.51
CA THR A 184 -20.14 -15.68 -2.84
C THR A 184 -19.06 -15.53 -3.90
N VAL A 185 -19.36 -15.99 -5.12
CA VAL A 185 -18.50 -15.80 -6.29
C VAL A 185 -18.17 -14.32 -6.53
N TRP A 186 -19.07 -13.40 -6.14
CA TRP A 186 -18.88 -11.97 -6.34
C TRP A 186 -18.02 -11.33 -5.25
N GLY A 187 -18.21 -11.67 -3.97
CA GLY A 187 -17.35 -11.22 -2.88
C GLY A 187 -15.91 -11.74 -3.03
N PHE A 188 -15.73 -13.00 -3.43
CA PHE A 188 -14.40 -13.53 -3.77
C PHE A 188 -13.73 -12.79 -4.94
N ILE A 189 -14.49 -12.43 -5.98
CA ILE A 189 -13.99 -11.64 -7.12
C ILE A 189 -13.62 -10.21 -6.68
N ASP A 190 -14.41 -9.59 -5.81
CA ASP A 190 -14.14 -8.26 -5.27
C ASP A 190 -12.85 -8.25 -4.42
N LEU A 191 -12.73 -9.18 -3.47
CA LEU A 191 -11.50 -9.39 -2.69
C LEU A 191 -10.28 -9.67 -3.57
N LEU A 192 -10.45 -10.37 -4.70
CA LEU A 192 -9.39 -10.57 -5.69
C LEU A 192 -9.02 -9.26 -6.41
N VAL A 193 -10.01 -8.45 -6.81
CA VAL A 193 -9.80 -7.11 -7.40
C VAL A 193 -9.09 -6.19 -6.42
N PHE A 194 -9.53 -6.13 -5.17
CA PHE A 194 -8.86 -5.44 -4.06
C PHE A 194 -7.42 -5.95 -3.88
N GLY A 195 -7.22 -7.27 -3.86
CA GLY A 195 -5.91 -7.92 -3.82
C GLY A 195 -4.96 -7.45 -4.91
N LEU A 196 -5.43 -7.40 -6.16
CA LEU A 196 -4.68 -6.96 -7.33
C LEU A 196 -4.38 -5.45 -7.28
N VAL A 197 -5.38 -4.61 -6.95
CA VAL A 197 -5.25 -3.15 -6.88
C VAL A 197 -4.31 -2.73 -5.75
N ALA A 198 -4.46 -3.29 -4.55
CA ALA A 198 -3.60 -3.05 -3.40
C ALA A 198 -2.13 -3.43 -3.67
N GLY A 199 -1.90 -4.61 -4.26
CA GLY A 199 -0.56 -5.07 -4.65
C GLY A 199 0.07 -4.18 -5.73
N TRP A 200 -0.72 -3.76 -6.73
CA TRP A 200 -0.25 -2.87 -7.79
C TRP A 200 0.04 -1.44 -7.29
N LEU A 201 -0.80 -0.86 -6.44
CA LEU A 201 -0.54 0.45 -5.80
C LEU A 201 0.69 0.40 -4.88
N SER A 202 0.90 -0.71 -4.18
CA SER A 202 2.09 -0.92 -3.34
C SER A 202 3.38 -0.86 -4.15
N ILE A 203 3.43 -1.54 -5.31
CA ILE A 203 4.54 -1.43 -6.26
C ILE A 203 4.62 -0.02 -6.83
N ARG A 204 3.51 0.55 -7.30
CA ARG A 204 3.51 1.81 -8.06
C ARG A 204 3.91 3.02 -7.22
N THR A 205 3.59 3.02 -5.93
CA THR A 205 3.97 4.06 -4.96
C THR A 205 5.20 3.69 -4.12
N GLY A 206 5.69 2.45 -4.21
CA GLY A 206 6.85 1.94 -3.46
C GLY A 206 6.63 1.80 -1.95
N GLY A 207 5.41 1.50 -1.50
CA GLY A 207 5.09 1.29 -0.09
C GLY A 207 3.61 1.06 0.18
N LEU A 208 3.32 0.55 1.37
CA LEU A 208 2.01 0.03 1.76
C LEU A 208 0.99 1.11 2.14
N GLU A 209 1.38 2.39 2.15
CA GLU A 209 0.52 3.48 2.65
C GLU A 209 -0.81 3.62 1.89
N ALA A 210 -0.84 3.25 0.61
CA ALA A 210 -2.07 3.29 -0.18
C ALA A 210 -3.02 2.15 0.16
N SER A 211 -2.53 0.91 0.29
CA SER A 211 -3.40 -0.22 0.59
C SER A 211 -3.82 -0.25 2.05
N VAL A 212 -2.92 0.06 3.00
CA VAL A 212 -3.25 0.20 4.43
C VAL A 212 -4.34 1.26 4.65
N ALA A 213 -4.28 2.38 3.91
CA ALA A 213 -5.29 3.44 4.04
C ALA A 213 -6.67 3.03 3.48
N LEU A 214 -6.73 2.34 2.34
CA LEU A 214 -8.00 1.85 1.81
C LEU A 214 -8.57 0.74 2.71
N HIS A 215 -7.75 -0.27 3.04
CA HIS A 215 -8.15 -1.42 3.86
C HIS A 215 -8.72 -0.96 5.21
N ALA A 216 -7.97 -0.15 5.97
CA ALA A 216 -8.40 0.31 7.28
C ALA A 216 -9.66 1.17 7.23
N VAL A 217 -9.83 2.03 6.21
CA VAL A 217 -11.04 2.87 6.08
C VAL A 217 -12.24 2.05 5.60
N ASN A 218 -12.04 1.04 4.76
CA ASN A 218 -13.14 0.18 4.31
C ASN A 218 -13.65 -0.71 5.46
N ASN A 219 -12.75 -1.40 6.16
CA ASN A 219 -13.12 -2.23 7.31
C ASN A 219 -13.73 -1.38 8.45
N LEU A 220 -13.23 -0.16 8.70
CA LEU A 220 -13.86 0.75 9.68
C LEU A 220 -15.27 1.19 9.27
N VAL A 221 -15.59 1.24 7.97
CA VAL A 221 -16.95 1.47 7.48
C VAL A 221 -17.80 0.22 7.61
N ALA A 222 -17.29 -0.96 7.20
CA ALA A 222 -18.00 -2.23 7.30
C ALA A 222 -18.36 -2.57 8.75
N PHE A 223 -17.36 -2.82 9.62
CA PHE A 223 -17.59 -3.08 11.05
C PHE A 223 -18.32 -1.91 11.75
N GLY A 224 -18.12 -0.67 11.29
CA GLY A 224 -18.82 0.50 11.84
C GLY A 224 -20.31 0.56 11.50
N LEU A 225 -20.73 -0.05 10.39
CA LEU A 225 -22.13 -0.23 10.01
C LEU A 225 -22.72 -1.43 10.75
N SER A 226 -22.04 -2.58 10.81
CA SER A 226 -22.54 -3.76 11.52
C SER A 226 -22.69 -3.50 13.02
N ALA A 227 -21.78 -2.70 13.61
CA ALA A 227 -21.87 -2.23 15.00
C ALA A 227 -23.10 -1.35 15.33
N VAL A 228 -23.93 -0.95 14.36
CA VAL A 228 -25.19 -0.22 14.59
C VAL A 228 -26.28 -1.14 15.18
N PHE A 229 -26.26 -2.42 14.83
CA PHE A 229 -27.37 -3.35 15.06
C PHE A 229 -27.04 -4.38 16.15
N VAL A 230 -28.08 -4.91 16.79
CA VAL A 230 -27.93 -6.01 17.76
C VAL A 230 -27.58 -7.28 16.99
N GLY A 231 -26.47 -7.93 17.34
CA GLY A 231 -25.95 -9.12 16.65
C GLY A 231 -24.97 -8.84 15.52
N GLY A 232 -24.87 -7.60 15.00
CA GLY A 232 -24.02 -7.30 13.83
C GLY A 232 -22.50 -7.34 14.07
N LEU A 233 -22.04 -7.58 15.30
CA LEU A 233 -20.62 -7.89 15.61
C LEU A 233 -20.43 -9.35 16.07
N GLU A 234 -21.50 -10.13 16.03
CA GLU A 234 -21.60 -11.55 16.43
C GLU A 234 -21.86 -12.45 15.21
N SER A 235 -21.87 -11.87 14.00
CA SER A 235 -22.11 -12.56 12.74
C SER A 235 -20.83 -13.16 12.16
N ASP A 236 -20.93 -14.41 11.71
CA ASP A 236 -19.87 -15.13 10.98
C ASP A 236 -19.66 -14.61 9.54
N GLU A 237 -20.41 -13.59 9.11
CA GLU A 237 -20.34 -13.07 7.74
C GLU A 237 -19.03 -12.33 7.46
N THR A 238 -18.38 -12.69 6.35
CA THR A 238 -17.12 -12.11 5.91
C THR A 238 -17.32 -11.19 4.71
N ALA A 239 -16.28 -10.42 4.36
CA ALA A 239 -16.26 -9.69 3.09
C ALA A 239 -16.36 -10.60 1.84
N ALA A 240 -16.12 -11.92 1.95
CA ALA A 240 -16.34 -12.85 0.85
C ALA A 240 -17.83 -13.16 0.64
N ASP A 241 -18.67 -12.99 1.65
CA ASP A 241 -20.11 -13.27 1.61
C ASP A 241 -20.92 -12.10 1.01
N ALA A 242 -20.25 -10.99 0.67
CA ALA A 242 -20.84 -9.82 0.05
C ALA A 242 -21.70 -10.16 -1.18
N SER A 243 -22.92 -9.63 -1.20
CA SER A 243 -23.87 -9.79 -2.31
C SER A 243 -23.38 -9.11 -3.58
N TRP A 244 -23.81 -9.61 -4.75
CA TRP A 244 -23.30 -9.13 -6.04
C TRP A 244 -23.43 -7.60 -6.28
N PRO A 245 -24.50 -6.90 -5.84
CA PRO A 245 -24.59 -5.44 -6.01
C PRO A 245 -23.58 -4.70 -5.12
N LEU A 246 -23.34 -5.20 -3.90
CA LEU A 246 -22.39 -4.63 -2.95
C LEU A 246 -20.94 -4.83 -3.44
N ALA A 247 -20.59 -6.07 -3.81
CA ALA A 247 -19.29 -6.43 -4.36
C ALA A 247 -18.94 -5.63 -5.62
N VAL A 248 -19.88 -5.44 -6.56
CA VAL A 248 -19.66 -4.58 -7.74
C VAL A 248 -19.48 -3.10 -7.37
N THR A 249 -20.10 -2.65 -6.27
CA THR A 249 -19.96 -1.28 -5.75
C THR A 249 -18.61 -1.07 -5.06
N ASP A 250 -18.08 -2.04 -4.31
CA ASP A 250 -16.72 -1.93 -3.78
C ASP A 250 -15.67 -2.01 -4.89
N MET A 251 -15.76 -2.96 -5.83
CA MET A 251 -14.86 -2.99 -7.00
C MET A 251 -14.75 -1.61 -7.68
N GLY A 252 -15.89 -0.92 -7.87
CA GLY A 252 -15.94 0.45 -8.38
C GLY A 252 -15.28 1.48 -7.46
N THR A 253 -15.49 1.36 -6.15
CA THR A 253 -14.91 2.19 -5.09
C THR A 253 -13.39 2.03 -4.98
N THR A 254 -12.90 0.79 -4.96
CA THR A 254 -11.50 0.38 -4.97
C THR A 254 -10.77 0.88 -6.24
N LEU A 255 -11.43 0.84 -7.41
CA LEU A 255 -10.89 1.42 -8.65
C LEU A 255 -10.89 2.96 -8.64
N LEU A 256 -11.93 3.60 -8.09
CA LEU A 256 -11.98 5.06 -7.90
C LEU A 256 -10.87 5.54 -6.94
N TYR A 257 -10.67 4.83 -5.83
CA TYR A 257 -9.58 5.06 -4.89
C TYR A 257 -8.22 5.03 -5.59
N ALA A 258 -7.97 3.98 -6.38
CA ALA A 258 -6.74 3.84 -7.14
C ALA A 258 -6.53 5.03 -8.11
N ALA A 259 -7.58 5.48 -8.80
CA ALA A 259 -7.51 6.66 -9.66
C ALA A 259 -7.11 7.94 -8.91
N ILE A 260 -7.66 8.17 -7.71
CA ILE A 260 -7.34 9.31 -6.84
C ILE A 260 -5.89 9.21 -6.35
N VAL A 261 -5.44 8.04 -5.89
CA VAL A 261 -4.05 7.82 -5.43
C VAL A 261 -3.04 8.00 -6.57
N LEU A 262 -3.35 7.56 -7.80
CA LEU A 262 -2.51 7.79 -8.98
C LEU A 262 -2.43 9.29 -9.32
N TRP A 263 -3.53 10.03 -9.20
CA TRP A 263 -3.55 11.48 -9.40
C TRP A 263 -2.69 12.20 -8.34
N PHE A 264 -2.84 11.84 -7.05
CA PHE A 264 -1.94 12.34 -6.01
C PHE A 264 -0.48 11.94 -6.25
N THR A 265 -0.22 10.73 -6.73
CA THR A 265 1.14 10.25 -7.07
C THR A 265 1.77 11.12 -8.16
N ARG A 266 1.02 11.49 -9.20
CA ARG A 266 1.46 12.44 -10.25
C ARG A 266 1.69 13.86 -9.74
N ARG A 267 1.04 14.27 -8.64
CA ARG A 267 1.14 15.62 -8.04
C ARG A 267 2.17 15.74 -6.91
N ARG A 268 2.55 14.62 -6.28
CA ARG A 268 3.40 14.58 -5.08
C ARG A 268 4.69 13.79 -5.25
N SER A 269 4.80 12.96 -6.29
CA SER A 269 5.98 12.14 -6.62
C SER A 269 6.60 11.41 -5.41
N PRO A 270 5.82 10.58 -4.67
CA PRO A 270 6.36 9.79 -3.57
C PRO A 270 7.49 8.89 -4.08
N GLN A 271 8.62 8.85 -3.36
CA GLN A 271 9.77 8.01 -3.72
C GLN A 271 9.34 6.54 -3.84
N ASN A 272 9.37 6.01 -5.06
CA ASN A 272 8.87 4.68 -5.40
C ASN A 272 9.98 3.67 -5.73
N LEU A 273 11.25 4.10 -5.70
CA LEU A 273 12.43 3.26 -5.85
C LEU A 273 13.34 3.40 -4.63
N SER A 274 13.96 2.30 -4.21
CA SER A 274 15.03 2.32 -3.21
C SER A 274 16.27 2.98 -3.78
N SER A 275 17.04 3.70 -2.95
CA SER A 275 18.37 4.15 -3.34
C SER A 275 19.24 2.96 -3.78
N PRO A 276 20.12 3.11 -4.79
CA PRO A 276 21.08 2.07 -5.12
C PRO A 276 22.01 1.79 -3.92
N PRO A 277 22.56 0.57 -3.79
CA PRO A 277 23.61 0.30 -2.82
C PRO A 277 24.79 1.28 -2.98
N PRO A 278 25.50 1.64 -1.89
CA PRO A 278 26.76 2.37 -2.01
C PRO A 278 27.70 1.63 -2.96
N GLU A 279 28.29 2.36 -3.89
CA GLU A 279 29.28 1.79 -4.81
C GLU A 279 30.45 1.19 -3.99
N PRO A 280 30.93 -0.03 -4.30
CA PRO A 280 32.01 -0.65 -3.55
C PRO A 280 33.22 0.27 -3.52
N ALA A 281 33.63 0.70 -2.32
CA ALA A 281 34.73 1.64 -2.16
C ALA A 281 35.97 1.11 -2.88
N ALA A 282 36.38 1.83 -3.94
CA ALA A 282 37.46 1.42 -4.81
C ALA A 282 38.69 1.01 -3.97
N PRO A 283 39.35 -0.14 -4.25
CA PRO A 283 40.49 -0.59 -3.47
C PRO A 283 41.51 0.54 -3.35
N ARG A 284 41.87 0.90 -2.11
CA ARG A 284 42.91 1.89 -1.85
C ARG A 284 44.26 1.30 -2.25
N LEU A 285 44.56 1.35 -3.55
CA LEU A 285 45.89 1.10 -4.07
C LEU A 285 46.86 2.00 -3.29
N PRO A 286 47.96 1.46 -2.73
CA PRO A 286 48.95 2.27 -2.04
C PRO A 286 49.40 3.39 -2.98
N HIS A 287 49.27 4.65 -2.52
CA HIS A 287 49.80 5.77 -3.28
C HIS A 287 51.30 5.52 -3.53
N PRO A 288 51.79 5.62 -4.77
CA PRO A 288 53.22 5.52 -5.01
C PRO A 288 53.92 6.62 -4.20
N GLN A 289 54.81 6.21 -3.30
CA GLN A 289 55.56 7.13 -2.44
C GLN A 289 56.24 8.19 -3.33
N PRO A 290 56.02 9.50 -3.10
CA PRO A 290 56.72 10.53 -3.84
C PRO A 290 58.22 10.36 -3.55
N TRP A 291 59.01 10.12 -4.60
CA TRP A 291 60.42 9.77 -4.47
C TRP A 291 61.17 10.84 -3.69
N GLY A 292 61.67 10.48 -2.50
CA GLY A 292 62.26 11.42 -1.55
C GLY A 292 63.50 12.10 -2.11
N ALA A 293 63.46 13.43 -2.22
CA ALA A 293 64.48 14.23 -2.88
C ALA A 293 65.72 14.48 -2.00
N TYR A 294 66.50 13.44 -1.69
CA TYR A 294 67.83 13.58 -1.06
C TYR A 294 68.85 12.56 -1.60
N GLY A 295 69.99 13.07 -2.07
CA GLY A 295 71.14 12.28 -2.52
C GLY A 295 71.95 12.99 -3.61
N PRO A 296 73.15 13.52 -3.32
CA PRO A 296 73.99 14.17 -4.33
C PRO A 296 74.70 13.14 -5.22
N TYR A 297 74.55 13.28 -6.54
CA TYR A 297 75.20 12.40 -7.51
C TYR A 297 76.73 12.59 -7.51
N PRO A 298 77.56 11.52 -7.37
CA PRO A 298 78.94 11.56 -7.83
C PRO A 298 78.95 11.61 -9.37
N ARG A 299 79.76 12.49 -9.96
CA ARG A 299 79.98 12.52 -11.41
C ARG A 299 80.65 11.23 -11.89
N GLN A 300 80.09 10.57 -12.90
CA GLN A 300 80.94 9.86 -13.86
C GLN A 300 80.37 9.85 -15.29
N TRP A 301 81.32 9.83 -16.22
CA TRP A 301 81.22 10.10 -17.65
C TRP A 301 80.42 9.05 -18.45
N GLY A 302 79.77 9.48 -19.53
CA GLY A 302 79.23 8.56 -20.55
C GLY A 302 78.00 9.11 -21.27
N ALA A 303 78.20 9.80 -22.40
CA ALA A 303 77.09 10.27 -23.23
C ALA A 303 76.72 9.24 -24.31
N VAL A 304 75.50 8.70 -24.25
CA VAL A 304 74.84 8.02 -25.37
C VAL A 304 73.38 8.50 -25.42
N PRO A 305 72.91 9.16 -26.50
CA PRO A 305 71.52 9.59 -26.59
C PRO A 305 70.60 8.45 -27.03
N GLY A 306 69.39 8.37 -26.45
CA GLY A 306 68.26 7.70 -27.12
C GLY A 306 67.96 6.24 -26.74
N ALA A 307 67.92 5.90 -25.43
CA ALA A 307 67.20 4.71 -24.97
C ALA A 307 66.59 4.90 -23.57
N GLN A 308 65.26 5.03 -23.47
CA GLN A 308 64.58 4.72 -22.22
C GLN A 308 64.57 3.19 -22.07
N GLN A 309 65.35 2.66 -21.12
CA GLN A 309 65.27 1.24 -20.75
C GLN A 309 63.95 0.97 -20.00
N GLN A 310 62.86 0.78 -20.75
CA GLN A 310 61.70 0.08 -20.25
C GLN A 310 62.13 -1.38 -19.99
N GLY A 311 62.02 -1.84 -18.73
CA GLY A 311 62.33 -3.22 -18.38
C GLY A 311 61.43 -4.23 -19.10
N PRO A 312 61.68 -5.55 -18.96
CA PRO A 312 61.03 -6.60 -19.77
C PRO A 312 59.49 -6.59 -19.80
N HIS A 313 58.86 -5.98 -18.78
CA HIS A 313 57.41 -5.89 -18.59
C HIS A 313 56.85 -4.45 -18.70
N GLY A 314 57.67 -3.44 -19.05
CA GLY A 314 57.18 -2.11 -19.38
C GLY A 314 56.35 -2.14 -20.67
N PRO A 315 55.47 -1.15 -20.96
CA PRO A 315 54.44 -1.24 -22.00
C PRO A 315 54.91 -1.69 -23.39
N HIS A 316 56.15 -1.34 -23.78
CA HIS A 316 56.77 -1.73 -25.05
C HIS A 316 57.98 -2.68 -24.89
N GLY A 317 58.26 -3.17 -23.68
CA GLY A 317 59.26 -4.21 -23.43
C GLY A 317 58.80 -5.59 -23.98
N PRO A 318 59.70 -6.58 -24.13
CA PRO A 318 59.40 -7.90 -24.72
C PRO A 318 58.08 -8.58 -24.31
N TYR A 319 57.70 -8.46 -23.04
CA TYR A 319 56.48 -9.04 -22.46
C TYR A 319 55.49 -7.97 -21.95
N GLY A 320 55.65 -6.71 -22.38
CA GLY A 320 54.72 -5.62 -22.11
C GLY A 320 53.41 -5.74 -22.88
N SER A 321 52.41 -4.91 -22.56
CA SER A 321 51.08 -4.94 -23.21
C SER A 321 51.15 -4.84 -24.74
N TYR A 322 52.09 -4.03 -25.26
CA TYR A 322 52.34 -3.80 -26.68
C TYR A 322 53.71 -4.37 -27.14
N GLY A 323 54.32 -5.24 -26.33
CA GLY A 323 55.57 -5.92 -26.65
C GLY A 323 55.40 -7.03 -27.70
N PRO A 324 56.49 -7.51 -28.34
CA PRO A 324 56.47 -8.64 -29.27
C PRO A 324 55.64 -9.86 -28.81
N HIS A 325 55.78 -10.24 -27.54
CA HIS A 325 55.08 -11.39 -26.91
C HIS A 325 53.93 -10.94 -26.00
N GLY A 326 53.53 -9.66 -26.09
CA GLY A 326 52.46 -9.06 -25.31
C GLY A 326 51.06 -9.48 -25.75
N PRO A 327 50.02 -9.27 -24.92
CA PRO A 327 48.62 -9.56 -25.28
C PRO A 327 48.10 -8.79 -26.51
N HIS A 328 48.74 -7.69 -26.92
CA HIS A 328 48.43 -6.97 -28.17
C HIS A 328 49.58 -7.02 -29.19
N GLY A 329 50.58 -7.88 -28.95
CA GLY A 329 51.78 -8.04 -29.77
C GLY A 329 51.60 -8.95 -30.98
N PRO A 330 52.49 -8.86 -31.99
CA PRO A 330 52.44 -9.67 -33.20
C PRO A 330 52.67 -11.17 -32.97
N SER A 331 53.21 -11.57 -31.80
CA SER A 331 53.34 -12.99 -31.40
C SER A 331 52.68 -13.29 -30.04
N GLY A 332 51.71 -12.46 -29.64
CA GLY A 332 50.84 -12.73 -28.50
C GLY A 332 49.73 -13.74 -28.82
N PRO A 333 48.97 -14.21 -27.80
CA PRO A 333 47.84 -15.12 -27.99
C PRO A 333 46.63 -14.49 -28.70
N TYR A 334 46.62 -13.15 -28.86
CA TYR A 334 45.59 -12.40 -29.59
C TYR A 334 46.25 -11.46 -30.62
N PRO A 335 46.78 -12.00 -31.74
CA PRO A 335 47.36 -11.18 -32.79
C PRO A 335 46.27 -10.28 -33.40
N GLN A 336 46.58 -9.00 -33.59
CA GLN A 336 45.61 -8.03 -34.11
C GLN A 336 45.23 -8.37 -35.56
N GLN A 337 43.95 -8.63 -35.80
CA GLN A 337 43.40 -8.61 -37.15
C GLN A 337 43.27 -7.15 -37.65
N PRO A 338 43.34 -6.87 -38.96
CA PRO A 338 43.20 -5.53 -39.50
C PRO A 338 41.85 -4.89 -39.09
N GLN A 339 41.91 -3.72 -38.48
CA GLN A 339 40.73 -3.04 -37.95
C GLN A 339 39.88 -2.43 -39.09
N GLY A 340 38.84 -3.16 -39.50
CA GLY A 340 37.79 -2.64 -40.38
C GLY A 340 36.98 -1.52 -39.70
N ALA A 341 36.59 -0.49 -40.45
CA ALA A 341 36.08 0.77 -39.93
C ALA A 341 34.61 0.75 -39.41
N TYR A 342 34.14 -0.36 -38.85
CA TYR A 342 32.82 -0.46 -38.18
C TYR A 342 32.90 -1.33 -36.93
N GLY A 343 32.65 -0.73 -35.76
CA GLY A 343 32.54 -1.45 -34.49
C GLY A 343 31.17 -2.12 -34.31
N PRO A 344 31.05 -3.18 -33.48
CA PRO A 344 29.86 -4.05 -33.42
C PRO A 344 28.70 -3.47 -32.58
N TYR A 345 28.38 -2.19 -32.72
CA TYR A 345 27.18 -1.57 -32.13
C TYR A 345 26.54 -0.56 -33.09
N GLY A 346 25.62 -1.04 -33.92
CA GLY A 346 24.74 -0.21 -34.75
C GLY A 346 23.75 -1.07 -35.54
N ALA A 347 22.56 -0.59 -35.89
CA ALA A 347 21.87 0.61 -35.41
C ALA A 347 20.36 0.52 -35.70
N CYS A 348 19.55 1.25 -34.94
CA CYS A 348 18.15 1.54 -35.27
C CYS A 348 17.92 3.06 -35.21
N GLY A 349 18.22 3.77 -36.30
CA GLY A 349 17.73 5.13 -36.52
C GLY A 349 16.31 5.11 -37.13
N ALA A 350 15.68 6.22 -37.51
CA ALA A 350 16.02 7.66 -37.45
C ALA A 350 14.70 8.44 -37.72
N PRO A 351 14.66 9.71 -38.19
CA PRO A 351 15.59 10.84 -38.03
C PRO A 351 14.85 12.12 -37.51
N SER A 352 15.56 13.24 -37.43
CA SER A 352 15.01 14.59 -37.69
C SER A 352 16.11 15.42 -38.38
N PRO A 353 15.80 16.25 -39.40
CA PRO A 353 16.82 16.74 -40.33
C PRO A 353 17.34 18.16 -40.03
N ASP A 354 18.34 18.52 -40.84
CA ASP A 354 18.79 19.88 -41.20
C ASP A 354 19.47 20.78 -40.16
N ALA A 355 20.80 20.85 -40.29
CA ALA A 355 21.60 22.02 -39.96
C ALA A 355 22.46 22.40 -41.17
N ALA A 356 22.22 23.58 -41.76
CA ALA A 356 23.05 24.22 -42.78
C ALA A 356 23.71 25.47 -42.15
N VAL A 357 25.02 25.47 -41.89
CA VAL A 357 26.15 25.71 -42.83
C VAL A 357 26.48 27.20 -43.03
N SER A 358 27.66 27.58 -42.54
CA SER A 358 28.47 28.77 -42.89
C SER A 358 28.00 30.18 -42.46
N GLY A 359 28.96 31.11 -42.41
CA GLY A 359 28.77 32.55 -42.09
C GLY A 359 29.79 33.05 -41.06
N ALA A 360 30.50 34.15 -41.33
CA ALA A 360 31.56 34.65 -40.45
C ALA A 360 31.67 36.19 -40.45
N ALA A 361 32.14 36.72 -39.30
CA ALA A 361 32.66 38.07 -39.04
C ALA A 361 31.72 39.29 -39.16
N GLY A 362 31.99 40.32 -38.34
CA GLY A 362 31.59 41.72 -38.62
C GLY A 362 30.93 42.51 -37.48
N HIS A 363 31.75 43.24 -36.70
CA HIS A 363 31.46 44.51 -35.99
C HIS A 363 30.27 44.66 -34.99
N GLY A 364 30.47 45.56 -34.02
CA GLY A 364 29.42 46.28 -33.27
C GLY A 364 29.64 47.81 -33.46
N PRO A 365 29.26 48.72 -32.53
CA PRO A 365 28.64 48.52 -31.21
C PRO A 365 27.34 49.38 -31.01
N ASP A 366 26.95 49.59 -29.75
CA ASP A 366 26.06 50.63 -29.19
C ASP A 366 24.59 50.77 -29.68
N GLU A 367 23.62 50.72 -28.75
CA GLU A 367 22.86 51.93 -28.33
C GLU A 367 22.05 51.71 -27.04
N GLN A 368 21.33 52.76 -26.59
CA GLN A 368 21.03 53.06 -25.18
C GLN A 368 19.62 52.65 -24.70
N SER A 369 19.44 52.66 -23.37
CA SER A 369 18.15 52.71 -22.64
C SER A 369 17.57 54.16 -22.64
N PRO A 370 16.34 54.49 -22.15
CA PRO A 370 15.51 53.76 -21.17
C PRO A 370 13.96 53.83 -21.36
N ASP A 371 13.23 53.45 -20.29
CA ASP A 371 12.04 54.10 -19.70
C ASP A 371 10.64 53.39 -19.65
N ARG A 372 9.75 53.98 -18.83
CA ARG A 372 8.51 53.49 -18.17
C ARG A 372 7.21 53.92 -18.92
N PRO A 373 5.93 53.81 -18.42
CA PRO A 373 5.41 53.45 -17.07
C PRO A 373 4.09 52.61 -17.00
N ARG A 374 3.45 52.59 -15.81
CA ARG A 374 2.11 52.02 -15.50
C ARG A 374 0.97 53.05 -15.64
N THR A 375 -0.23 52.59 -16.00
CA THR A 375 -1.59 53.11 -15.66
C THR A 375 -2.58 51.93 -15.76
N GLN A 376 -3.48 51.64 -14.81
CA GLN A 376 -4.73 52.29 -14.36
C GLN A 376 -5.93 52.18 -15.34
N SER A 377 -7.08 51.73 -14.80
CA SER A 377 -8.40 51.62 -15.45
C SER A 377 -9.23 52.92 -15.26
N PRO A 378 -10.40 53.08 -15.93
CA PRO A 378 -11.68 52.75 -15.28
C PRO A 378 -12.85 52.30 -16.21
N ASP A 379 -14.02 52.06 -15.59
CA ASP A 379 -15.42 52.05 -16.10
C ASP A 379 -15.88 50.99 -17.15
N ARG A 380 -16.98 50.22 -16.97
CA ARG A 380 -18.45 50.45 -16.74
C ARG A 380 -19.24 50.65 -18.06
N PRO A 381 -20.59 50.48 -18.12
CA PRO A 381 -21.58 49.92 -17.16
C PRO A 381 -22.44 48.81 -17.86
N GLU A 382 -23.65 48.35 -17.48
CA GLU A 382 -24.49 48.29 -16.25
C GLU A 382 -25.44 47.07 -16.38
N ALA A 383 -26.03 46.55 -15.29
CA ALA A 383 -27.27 45.74 -15.34
C ALA A 383 -28.04 45.78 -14.00
N GLN A 384 -29.32 46.16 -14.05
CA GLN A 384 -30.30 46.25 -12.94
C GLN A 384 -31.48 45.28 -13.23
N SER A 385 -32.42 44.95 -12.34
CA SER A 385 -32.46 44.74 -10.87
C SER A 385 -33.90 44.36 -10.47
N SER A 386 -34.13 43.36 -9.61
CA SER A 386 -35.44 43.22 -8.91
C SER A 386 -35.40 42.24 -7.72
N GLU A 387 -35.43 42.82 -6.52
CA GLU A 387 -35.84 42.22 -5.23
C GLU A 387 -37.37 42.50 -5.00
N PRO A 388 -38.07 42.14 -3.89
CA PRO A 388 -37.57 41.95 -2.51
C PRO A 388 -38.19 40.80 -1.66
N SER A 389 -37.73 40.72 -0.41
CA SER A 389 -38.14 39.85 0.71
C SER A 389 -39.37 40.31 1.52
N GLY A 390 -40.01 39.43 2.31
CA GLY A 390 -40.91 39.87 3.41
C GLY A 390 -41.58 38.80 4.31
N GLU A 391 -41.32 38.92 5.62
CA GLU A 391 -42.24 38.64 6.78
C GLU A 391 -42.68 37.20 7.19
N ARG A 392 -43.40 37.12 8.33
CA ARG A 392 -43.62 35.93 9.21
C ARG A 392 -45.01 35.97 9.93
N PRO A 393 -45.40 35.03 10.85
CA PRO A 393 -46.79 34.52 10.97
C PRO A 393 -47.67 35.19 12.07
N PRO A 394 -48.93 34.74 12.21
CA PRO A 394 -49.47 34.49 13.56
C PRO A 394 -50.37 33.22 13.78
N VAL A 395 -50.04 32.52 14.86
CA VAL A 395 -50.79 31.68 15.82
C VAL A 395 -52.35 31.61 15.79
N ARG A 396 -52.95 30.39 15.89
CA ARG A 396 -53.91 29.95 16.96
C ARG A 396 -54.31 28.45 16.93
N ARG A 397 -54.81 27.93 18.07
CA ARG A 397 -55.43 26.59 18.33
C ARG A 397 -56.94 26.79 18.69
N PRO A 398 -57.73 25.81 19.24
CA PRO A 398 -57.69 24.32 19.27
C PRO A 398 -59.04 23.64 18.86
N GLY A 399 -59.17 22.31 19.00
CA GLY A 399 -60.46 21.59 18.97
C GLY A 399 -60.34 20.14 19.52
N ALA A 400 -61.38 19.58 20.15
CA ALA A 400 -61.32 18.24 20.81
C ALA A 400 -62.68 17.55 21.06
N SER A 401 -62.71 16.21 20.94
CA SER A 401 -63.70 15.24 21.47
C SER A 401 -63.05 13.83 21.39
N GLN A 402 -62.92 13.04 22.47
CA GLN A 402 -63.89 12.27 23.30
C GLN A 402 -64.33 10.91 22.70
N GLY A 403 -64.34 9.84 23.54
CA GLY A 403 -64.79 8.48 23.20
C GLY A 403 -63.80 7.35 23.60
N THR A 404 -63.46 7.12 24.89
CA THR A 404 -64.16 6.23 25.86
C THR A 404 -64.52 4.82 25.37
N GLY A 405 -63.93 3.76 25.95
CA GLY A 405 -64.42 2.38 25.77
C GLY A 405 -63.47 1.27 26.24
N ALA A 406 -63.65 0.75 27.46
CA ALA A 406 -63.05 -0.49 27.98
C ALA A 406 -63.82 -0.95 29.25
N PRO A 407 -63.64 -2.20 29.74
CA PRO A 407 -63.88 -3.47 29.03
C PRO A 407 -64.91 -4.35 29.81
N ARG A 408 -65.37 -5.46 29.21
CA ARG A 408 -66.17 -6.58 29.79
C ARG A 408 -66.60 -7.52 28.63
N ASP A 409 -66.90 -8.81 28.78
CA ASP A 409 -66.58 -9.86 29.78
C ASP A 409 -67.18 -11.21 29.29
N THR A 410 -66.91 -12.33 29.98
CA THR A 410 -67.50 -13.69 29.77
C THR A 410 -67.21 -14.37 28.40
N GLY A 411 -67.15 -15.70 28.27
CA GLY A 411 -67.10 -16.83 29.22
C GLY A 411 -66.68 -18.11 28.43
N ALA A 412 -65.83 -19.01 28.92
CA ALA A 412 -65.97 -19.91 30.07
C ALA A 412 -66.80 -21.20 29.79
N SER A 413 -66.17 -22.22 29.20
CA SER A 413 -66.44 -23.69 29.27
C SER A 413 -65.24 -24.42 28.63
N ARG A 414 -64.62 -25.49 29.16
CA ARG A 414 -65.10 -26.88 29.44
C ARG A 414 -65.52 -27.63 28.16
N GLU A 415 -65.16 -28.89 27.90
CA GLU A 415 -64.53 -29.93 28.75
C GLU A 415 -63.90 -31.10 27.92
N THR A 416 -63.02 -31.93 28.51
CA THR A 416 -62.53 -33.27 28.03
C THR A 416 -61.72 -33.32 26.71
N GLY A 417 -60.90 -34.35 26.42
CA GLY A 417 -60.42 -35.50 27.22
C GLY A 417 -59.76 -36.61 26.38
N ALA A 418 -58.95 -37.47 27.03
CA ALA A 418 -58.15 -38.60 26.47
C ALA A 418 -57.03 -38.24 25.46
N SER A 419 -55.84 -38.85 25.36
CA SER A 419 -55.20 -40.09 25.89
C SER A 419 -55.48 -41.42 25.18
N HIS A 420 -54.59 -41.83 24.25
CA HIS A 420 -53.98 -43.18 24.22
C HIS A 420 -52.78 -43.25 23.25
N ASP A 421 -51.80 -44.07 23.64
CA ASP A 421 -50.75 -44.81 22.92
C ASP A 421 -50.80 -44.81 21.37
N SER A 422 -49.67 -44.79 20.64
CA SER A 422 -48.51 -45.69 20.81
C SER A 422 -47.20 -45.11 20.27
#